data_AF-A0A5S4GRE6-F1
#
_entry.id   AF-A0A5S4GRE6-F1
#
_cell.length_a   1.000
_cell.length_b   1.000
_cell.length_c   1.000
_cell.angle_alpha   90.00
_cell.angle_beta   90.00
_cell.angle_gamma   90.00
#
_symmetry.space_group_name_H-M   'P 1'
#
loop_
_entity.id
_entity.type
_entity.pdbx_description
1 polymer ?
#
loop_
_entity_poly.entity_id
_entity_poly.type
_entity_poly.pdbx_seq_one_letter_code
_entity_poly.pdbx_strand_id
1 'polypeptide(L)'
;MALRHAVLAALLDGEYSGYQLAKIFDLSVSNFWHAVPQQLYSELSRLETEGLIRGRQIIQHDRPNKRVPAVGHAAVTNSDHQSRCPNGYVALTYDDGPTASTLPALLDGLRAAGARATFFNQGNNAEARPDLVRAQQRAGMWIGNHTNTHPHLPDLGEPAAFKEILGTQLTLRRITGRWPTLFRPPYGETSDQVRRDEARLRVLEVLWTVDSRDWAGASTDEIVAAARTLQPGGILLMHDWAQASVDAVPRIVSDLRDRGLCPGKIAFTPRKIPFGDTSFHAVAVAP
;
A
#
# COMPACT_ATOMS: atom_id res chain seq x y z
N MET A 1 15.14 10.55 3.20
CA MET A 1 15.66 9.21 3.58
C MET A 1 17.14 9.14 3.21
N ALA A 2 17.99 8.63 4.10
CA ALA A 2 19.43 8.45 3.83
C ALA A 2 19.67 7.22 2.94
N LEU A 3 20.67 7.29 2.03
CA LEU A 3 21.07 6.24 1.05
C LEU A 3 21.04 4.84 1.66
N ARG A 4 21.57 4.72 2.88
CA ARG A 4 21.61 3.48 3.67
C ARG A 4 20.28 2.72 3.70
N HIS A 5 19.15 3.41 3.90
CA HIS A 5 17.85 2.72 4.03
C HIS A 5 17.30 2.28 2.67
N ALA A 6 17.58 3.05 1.61
CA ALA A 6 17.17 2.68 0.26
C ALA A 6 17.95 1.45 -0.23
N VAL A 7 19.25 1.38 0.08
CA VAL A 7 20.10 0.22 -0.23
C VAL A 7 19.67 -1.00 0.57
N LEU A 8 19.42 -0.85 1.87
CA LEU A 8 18.94 -1.94 2.71
C LEU A 8 17.58 -2.45 2.24
N ALA A 9 16.64 -1.56 1.88
CA ALA A 9 15.34 -1.95 1.34
C ALA A 9 15.47 -2.72 0.02
N ALA A 10 16.31 -2.27 -0.91
CA ALA A 10 16.53 -2.97 -2.17
C ALA A 10 17.14 -4.38 -1.98
N LEU A 11 17.94 -4.57 -0.93
CA LEU A 11 18.54 -5.86 -0.59
C LEU A 11 17.60 -6.79 0.20
N LEU A 12 16.44 -6.31 0.68
CA LEU A 12 15.40 -7.18 1.23
C LEU A 12 14.72 -8.02 0.14
N ASP A 13 14.69 -7.52 -1.10
CA ASP A 13 14.03 -8.17 -2.24
C ASP A 13 14.92 -9.19 -2.97
N GLY A 14 16.22 -9.24 -2.65
CA GLY A 14 17.16 -10.22 -3.21
C GLY A 14 18.63 -9.81 -3.18
N GLU A 15 19.51 -10.71 -3.64
CA GLU A 15 20.95 -10.45 -3.76
C GLU A 15 21.29 -9.77 -5.10
N TYR A 16 21.93 -8.59 -5.04
CA TYR A 16 22.28 -7.80 -6.23
C TYR A 16 23.75 -7.35 -6.17
N SER A 17 24.48 -7.35 -7.29
CA SER A 17 25.79 -6.62 -7.31
C SER A 17 25.56 -5.13 -7.19
N GLY A 18 26.59 -4.39 -6.76
CA GLY A 18 26.56 -2.92 -6.80
C GLY A 18 26.20 -2.35 -8.18
N TYR A 19 26.58 -3.01 -9.28
CA TYR A 19 26.16 -2.62 -10.63
C TYR A 19 24.66 -2.86 -10.90
N GLN A 20 24.09 -3.96 -10.41
CA GLN A 20 22.65 -4.24 -10.54
C GLN A 20 21.84 -3.27 -9.68
N LEU A 21 22.29 -2.99 -8.45
CA LEU A 21 21.69 -1.98 -7.60
C LEU A 21 21.73 -0.60 -8.26
N ALA A 22 22.87 -0.19 -8.85
CA ALA A 22 22.95 1.07 -9.58
C ALA A 22 21.90 1.14 -10.71
N LYS A 23 21.74 0.07 -11.51
CA LYS A 23 20.70 -0.01 -12.54
C LYS A 23 19.27 0.03 -11.97
N ILE A 24 19.02 -0.64 -10.83
CA ILE A 24 17.72 -0.60 -10.16
C ILE A 24 17.41 0.83 -9.73
N PHE A 25 18.38 1.55 -9.15
CA PHE A 25 18.18 2.94 -8.77
C PHE A 25 17.95 3.85 -9.99
N ASP A 26 18.69 3.63 -11.09
CA ASP A 26 18.52 4.36 -12.34
C ASP A 26 17.14 4.08 -13.00
N LEU A 27 16.62 2.85 -12.91
CA LEU A 27 15.35 2.46 -13.54
C LEU A 27 14.11 2.70 -12.67
N SER A 28 14.24 2.63 -11.33
CA SER A 28 13.09 2.68 -10.40
C SER A 28 13.06 3.91 -9.49
N VAL A 29 14.15 4.70 -9.42
CA VAL A 29 14.26 5.80 -8.42
C VAL A 29 14.84 7.10 -8.97
N SER A 30 15.16 7.21 -10.27
CA SER A 30 15.74 8.44 -10.87
C SER A 30 14.98 9.74 -10.56
N ASN A 31 13.68 9.68 -10.25
CA ASN A 31 12.89 10.88 -9.89
C ASN A 31 12.83 11.21 -8.39
N PHE A 32 13.41 10.37 -7.51
CA PHE A 32 13.37 10.56 -6.05
C PHE A 32 14.73 10.43 -5.36
N TRP A 33 15.72 9.79 -5.99
CA TRP A 33 17.06 9.59 -5.42
C TRP A 33 18.09 9.26 -6.52
N HIS A 34 19.17 10.05 -6.63
CA HIS A 34 20.33 9.72 -7.46
C HIS A 34 21.51 9.34 -6.57
N ALA A 35 22.01 8.11 -6.72
CA ALA A 35 23.27 7.67 -6.13
C ALA A 35 24.24 7.36 -7.26
N VAL A 36 25.33 8.11 -7.40
CA VAL A 36 26.37 7.71 -8.36
C VAL A 36 27.03 6.41 -7.89
N PRO A 37 27.50 5.53 -8.77
CA PRO A 37 28.04 4.22 -8.40
C PRO A 37 29.08 4.28 -7.26
N GLN A 38 29.95 5.29 -7.22
CA GLN A 38 30.92 5.46 -6.12
C GLN A 38 30.26 5.67 -4.75
N GLN A 39 29.17 6.44 -4.67
CA GLN A 39 28.44 6.64 -3.41
C GLN A 39 27.83 5.33 -2.92
N LEU A 40 27.25 4.55 -3.85
CA LEU A 40 26.69 3.25 -3.55
C LEU A 40 27.76 2.27 -3.05
N TYR A 41 28.92 2.20 -3.69
CA TYR A 41 30.02 1.35 -3.24
C TYR A 41 30.55 1.76 -1.86
N SER A 42 30.70 3.06 -1.61
CA SER A 42 31.16 3.56 -0.31
C SER A 42 30.18 3.21 0.83
N GLU A 43 28.87 3.27 0.57
CA GLU A 43 27.85 2.93 1.55
C GLU A 43 27.75 1.43 1.78
N LEU A 44 27.91 0.60 0.74
CA LEU A 44 28.00 -0.85 0.91
C LEU A 44 29.19 -1.23 1.80
N SER A 45 30.35 -0.62 1.61
CA SER A 45 31.52 -0.83 2.47
C SER A 45 31.27 -0.39 3.92
N ARG A 46 30.57 0.73 4.12
CA ARG A 46 30.21 1.20 5.47
C ARG A 46 29.24 0.24 6.17
N LEU A 47 28.15 -0.15 5.48
CA LEU A 47 27.15 -1.08 6.02
C LEU A 47 27.74 -2.45 6.36
N GLU A 48 28.74 -2.90 5.61
CA GLU A 48 29.45 -4.14 5.90
C GLU A 48 30.38 -4.00 7.12
N THR A 49 31.07 -2.87 7.25
CA THR A 49 31.88 -2.55 8.44
C THR A 49 31.01 -2.47 9.71
N GLU A 50 29.78 -1.97 9.56
CA GLU A 50 28.76 -1.89 10.62
C GLU A 50 28.06 -3.23 10.89
N GLY A 51 28.39 -4.30 10.16
CA GLY A 51 27.83 -5.64 10.34
C GLY A 51 26.38 -5.82 9.89
N LEU A 52 25.81 -4.81 9.21
CA LEU A 52 24.42 -4.81 8.72
C LEU A 52 24.24 -5.63 7.44
N ILE A 53 25.31 -5.78 6.66
CA ILE A 53 25.35 -6.64 5.48
C ILE A 53 26.65 -7.47 5.50
N ARG A 54 26.65 -8.61 4.80
CA ARG A 54 27.83 -9.44 4.54
C ARG A 54 28.07 -9.54 3.05
N GLY A 55 29.27 -9.20 2.59
CA GLY A 55 29.68 -9.35 1.20
C GLY A 55 30.14 -10.78 0.91
N ARG A 56 29.36 -11.52 0.13
CA ARG A 56 29.76 -12.83 -0.40
C ARG A 56 30.40 -12.66 -1.77
N GLN A 57 31.50 -13.38 -2.02
CA GLN A 57 32.16 -13.38 -3.32
C GLN A 57 31.62 -14.53 -4.17
N ILE A 58 31.15 -14.20 -5.36
CA ILE A 58 30.82 -15.15 -6.42
C ILE A 58 32.01 -15.19 -7.37
N ILE A 59 32.66 -16.35 -7.42
CA ILE A 59 33.77 -16.60 -8.35
C ILE A 59 33.17 -16.81 -9.75
N GLN A 60 33.71 -16.12 -10.74
CA GLN A 60 33.28 -16.21 -12.14
C GLN A 60 34.46 -16.62 -13.01
N HIS A 61 34.25 -17.52 -13.97
CA HIS A 61 35.34 -18.10 -14.75
C HIS A 61 35.82 -17.19 -15.90
N ASP A 62 34.93 -16.42 -16.52
CA ASP A 62 35.25 -15.59 -17.71
C ASP A 62 35.09 -14.08 -17.47
N ARG A 63 34.86 -13.68 -16.20
CA ARG A 63 34.65 -12.28 -15.79
C ARG A 63 35.23 -12.06 -14.40
N PRO A 64 35.52 -10.80 -14.01
CA PRO A 64 35.96 -10.51 -12.65
C PRO A 64 34.97 -11.03 -11.60
N ASN A 65 35.48 -11.59 -10.50
CA ASN A 65 34.66 -12.09 -9.39
C ASN A 65 33.69 -11.01 -8.90
N LYS A 66 32.43 -11.41 -8.69
CA LYS A 66 31.36 -10.49 -8.30
C LYS A 66 31.16 -10.56 -6.79
N ARG A 67 31.22 -9.42 -6.11
CA ARG A 67 30.84 -9.32 -4.70
C ARG A 67 29.35 -8.95 -4.60
N VAL A 68 28.59 -9.77 -3.91
CA VAL A 68 27.15 -9.58 -3.66
C VAL A 68 26.95 -9.39 -2.15
N PRO A 69 26.50 -8.21 -1.72
CA PRO A 69 26.08 -8.00 -0.35
C PRO A 69 24.74 -8.71 -0.08
N ALA A 70 24.63 -9.32 1.09
CA ALA A 70 23.41 -9.89 1.64
C ALA A 70 23.20 -9.38 3.07
N VAL A 71 21.96 -9.27 3.56
CA VAL A 71 21.68 -8.73 4.89
C VAL A 71 22.28 -9.63 5.99
N GLY A 72 22.98 -9.03 6.96
CA GLY A 72 23.59 -9.72 8.10
C GLY A 72 22.55 -10.04 9.18
N HIS A 73 22.76 -11.11 9.97
CA HIS A 73 21.82 -11.50 11.04
C HIS A 73 21.63 -10.41 12.12
N ALA A 74 22.60 -9.49 12.28
CA ALA A 74 22.50 -8.37 13.21
C ALA A 74 21.60 -7.22 12.72
N ALA A 75 21.31 -7.13 11.41
CA ALA A 75 20.30 -6.21 10.88
C ALA A 75 18.86 -6.74 11.08
N VAL A 76 18.72 -7.99 11.53
CA VAL A 76 17.43 -8.62 11.88
C VAL A 76 17.11 -8.36 13.36
N THR A 77 17.26 -7.12 13.83
CA THR A 77 16.48 -6.62 14.98
C THR A 77 15.23 -5.91 14.45
N ASN A 78 14.49 -6.63 13.62
CA ASN A 78 13.07 -6.39 13.34
C ASN A 78 12.23 -7.56 13.91
N SER A 79 12.80 -8.25 14.91
CA SER A 79 12.31 -9.50 15.49
C SER A 79 10.98 -9.39 16.25
N ASP A 80 10.46 -8.18 16.48
CA ASP A 80 9.17 -7.98 17.15
C ASP A 80 7.97 -7.88 16.18
N HIS A 81 8.18 -7.42 14.94
CA HIS A 81 7.09 -7.31 13.97
C HIS A 81 6.87 -8.61 13.19
N GLN A 82 7.95 -9.31 12.85
CA GLN A 82 7.84 -10.59 12.14
C GLN A 82 7.48 -11.76 13.07
N SER A 83 7.76 -11.64 14.38
CA SER A 83 7.27 -12.60 15.39
C SER A 83 5.77 -12.46 15.68
N ARG A 84 5.19 -11.26 15.53
CA ARG A 84 3.75 -11.01 15.74
C ARG A 84 2.87 -11.41 14.56
N CYS A 85 3.40 -11.36 13.34
CA CYS A 85 2.64 -11.57 12.11
C CYS A 85 3.34 -12.62 11.21
N PRO A 86 3.55 -13.86 11.71
CA PRO A 86 4.41 -14.86 11.05
C PRO A 86 3.89 -15.26 9.67
N ASN A 87 2.60 -15.11 9.41
CA ASN A 87 1.97 -15.46 8.14
C ASN A 87 1.81 -14.25 7.20
N GLY A 88 2.18 -13.05 7.63
CA GLY A 88 2.21 -11.84 6.80
C GLY A 88 1.11 -10.84 7.10
N TYR A 89 0.80 -10.02 6.09
CA TYR A 89 -0.07 -8.85 6.24
C TYR A 89 -1.22 -8.88 5.23
N VAL A 90 -2.34 -8.28 5.59
CA VAL A 90 -3.51 -8.03 4.73
C VAL A 90 -3.94 -6.58 4.86
N ALA A 91 -4.55 -5.99 3.84
CA ALA A 91 -5.02 -4.61 3.88
C ALA A 91 -6.53 -4.57 4.13
N LEU A 92 -6.92 -3.87 5.19
CA LEU A 92 -8.31 -3.44 5.40
C LEU A 92 -8.49 -2.13 4.66
N THR A 93 -9.50 -2.05 3.78
CA THR A 93 -9.78 -0.84 3.00
C THR A 93 -11.24 -0.43 3.11
N TYR A 94 -11.48 0.87 3.15
CA TYR A 94 -12.81 1.47 3.25
C TYR A 94 -12.99 2.55 2.19
N ASP A 95 -13.96 2.36 1.32
CA ASP A 95 -14.26 3.26 0.21
C ASP A 95 -15.38 4.26 0.58
N ASP A 96 -15.62 5.22 -0.30
CA ASP A 96 -16.70 6.23 -0.26
C ASP A 96 -16.68 7.26 0.86
N GLY A 97 -15.78 7.12 1.82
CA GLY A 97 -15.68 8.03 2.95
C GLY A 97 -15.25 9.46 2.59
N PRO A 98 -15.18 10.34 3.60
CA PRO A 98 -15.58 10.09 4.98
C PRO A 98 -17.10 10.25 5.21
N THR A 99 -17.68 9.36 6.00
CA THR A 99 -19.10 9.32 6.38
C THR A 99 -19.27 9.70 7.84
N ALA A 100 -20.02 10.76 8.10
CA ALA A 100 -20.13 11.35 9.43
C ALA A 100 -20.73 10.43 10.50
N SER A 101 -21.69 9.59 10.11
CA SER A 101 -22.45 8.74 11.02
C SER A 101 -21.66 7.53 11.52
N THR A 102 -20.72 7.02 10.73
CA THR A 102 -20.04 5.74 10.98
C THR A 102 -18.55 5.90 11.28
N LEU A 103 -17.88 6.87 10.65
CA LEU A 103 -16.43 7.02 10.75
C LEU A 103 -15.90 7.13 12.20
N PRO A 104 -16.53 7.89 13.14
CA PRO A 104 -16.04 7.93 14.52
C PRO A 104 -15.96 6.54 15.17
N ALA A 105 -17.04 5.76 15.08
CA ALA A 105 -17.10 4.40 15.61
C ALA A 105 -16.12 3.46 14.89
N LEU A 106 -15.95 3.62 13.57
CA LEU A 106 -15.00 2.85 12.79
C LEU A 106 -13.55 3.11 13.23
N LEU A 107 -13.16 4.36 13.39
CA LEU A 107 -11.82 4.72 13.84
C LEU A 107 -11.55 4.21 15.26
N ASP A 108 -12.54 4.27 16.15
CA ASP A 108 -12.42 3.75 17.51
C ASP A 108 -12.33 2.22 17.52
N GLY A 109 -13.12 1.52 16.71
CA GLY A 109 -13.05 0.07 16.54
C GLY A 109 -11.68 -0.38 16.01
N LEU A 110 -11.16 0.29 14.98
CA LEU A 110 -9.83 0.00 14.45
C LEU A 110 -8.73 0.26 15.49
N ARG A 111 -8.80 1.38 16.22
CA ARG A 111 -7.84 1.71 17.28
C ARG A 111 -7.87 0.70 18.41
N ALA A 112 -9.06 0.34 18.90
CA ALA A 112 -9.25 -0.64 19.97
C ALA A 112 -8.73 -2.02 19.56
N ALA A 113 -8.89 -2.39 18.29
CA ALA A 113 -8.38 -3.64 17.75
C ALA A 113 -6.86 -3.64 17.47
N GLY A 114 -6.18 -2.49 17.59
CA GLY A 114 -4.77 -2.32 17.24
C GLY A 114 -4.50 -2.34 15.74
N ALA A 115 -5.50 -1.98 14.92
CA ALA A 115 -5.47 -2.05 13.46
C ALA A 115 -5.33 -0.67 12.82
N ARG A 116 -4.72 -0.66 11.63
CA ARG A 116 -4.72 0.47 10.70
C ARG A 116 -5.35 0.03 9.39
N ALA A 117 -5.96 0.96 8.67
CA ALA A 117 -6.64 0.70 7.41
C ALA A 117 -6.33 1.82 6.39
N THR A 118 -6.65 1.55 5.12
CA THR A 118 -6.58 2.55 4.04
C THR A 118 -7.99 3.02 3.69
N PHE A 119 -8.22 4.33 3.73
CA PHE A 119 -9.50 4.95 3.39
C PHE A 119 -9.39 5.60 2.01
N PHE A 120 -10.15 5.10 1.03
CA PHE A 120 -10.25 5.69 -0.30
C PHE A 120 -11.42 6.69 -0.28
N ASN A 121 -11.10 7.96 -0.04
CA ASN A 121 -12.13 8.99 0.10
C ASN A 121 -12.54 9.57 -1.25
N GLN A 122 -13.82 9.85 -1.41
CA GLN A 122 -14.31 10.69 -2.52
C GLN A 122 -13.96 12.16 -2.26
N GLY A 123 -13.63 12.89 -3.31
CA GLY A 123 -13.23 14.29 -3.23
C GLY A 123 -14.32 15.21 -2.68
N ASN A 124 -15.57 15.03 -3.11
CA ASN A 124 -16.74 15.78 -2.64
C ASN A 124 -16.97 15.59 -1.12
N ASN A 125 -16.89 14.35 -0.62
CA ASN A 125 -17.09 14.02 0.78
C ASN A 125 -15.93 14.56 1.63
N ALA A 126 -14.70 14.45 1.12
CA ALA A 126 -13.52 15.02 1.75
C ALA A 126 -13.60 16.56 1.85
N GLU A 127 -14.08 17.24 0.81
CA GLU A 127 -14.27 18.68 0.80
C GLU A 127 -15.39 19.12 1.75
N ALA A 128 -16.49 18.38 1.82
CA ALA A 128 -17.58 18.64 2.74
C ALA A 128 -17.16 18.43 4.20
N ARG A 129 -16.32 17.44 4.48
CA ARG A 129 -15.92 17.01 5.84
C ARG A 129 -14.40 16.89 6.01
N PRO A 130 -13.64 18.00 5.89
CA PRO A 130 -12.19 17.98 6.04
C PRO A 130 -11.75 17.65 7.48
N ASP A 131 -12.62 17.88 8.47
CA ASP A 131 -12.42 17.48 9.86
C ASP A 131 -12.26 15.96 10.01
N LEU A 132 -13.07 15.20 9.27
CA LEU A 132 -13.10 13.74 9.29
C LEU A 132 -11.90 13.12 8.57
N VAL A 133 -11.49 13.67 7.43
CA VAL A 133 -10.25 13.27 6.76
C VAL A 133 -9.04 13.49 7.68
N ARG A 134 -8.98 14.62 8.40
CA ARG A 134 -7.93 14.84 9.40
C ARG A 134 -8.05 13.88 10.59
N ALA A 135 -9.25 13.42 10.94
CA ALA A 135 -9.43 12.41 11.99
C ALA A 135 -8.84 11.06 11.56
N GLN A 136 -9.08 10.62 10.32
CA GLN A 136 -8.41 9.44 9.74
C GLN A 136 -6.88 9.60 9.80
N GLN A 137 -6.35 10.75 9.37
CA GLN A 137 -4.91 11.03 9.42
C GLN A 137 -4.33 11.01 10.84
N ARG A 138 -5.01 11.63 11.81
CA ARG A 138 -4.59 11.63 13.24
C ARG A 138 -4.67 10.24 13.87
N ALA A 139 -5.62 9.42 13.43
CA ALA A 139 -5.72 8.02 13.85
C ALA A 139 -4.64 7.11 13.21
N GLY A 140 -3.77 7.67 12.37
CA GLY A 140 -2.69 6.95 11.72
C GLY A 140 -3.14 6.13 10.51
N MET A 141 -4.35 6.35 9.99
CA MET A 141 -4.84 5.64 8.81
C MET A 141 -4.12 6.12 7.54
N TRP A 142 -4.10 5.29 6.50
CA TRP A 142 -3.65 5.71 5.17
C TRP A 142 -4.85 6.27 4.40
N ILE A 143 -4.59 7.26 3.55
CA ILE A 143 -5.62 7.96 2.77
C ILE A 143 -5.29 7.80 1.28
N GLY A 144 -6.23 7.22 0.55
CA GLY A 144 -6.22 7.06 -0.90
C GLY A 144 -7.28 7.93 -1.58
N ASN A 145 -7.20 7.99 -2.90
CA ASN A 145 -8.09 8.74 -3.77
C ASN A 145 -9.16 7.81 -4.36
N HIS A 146 -10.43 8.24 -4.33
CA HIS A 146 -11.55 7.48 -4.90
C HIS A 146 -12.40 8.29 -5.89
N THR A 147 -11.75 9.08 -6.76
CA THR A 147 -12.40 10.09 -7.64
C THR A 147 -13.15 11.17 -6.87
N ASN A 148 -13.71 12.16 -7.58
CA ASN A 148 -14.37 13.28 -6.93
C ASN A 148 -15.86 13.01 -6.71
N THR A 149 -16.54 12.39 -7.69
CA THR A 149 -17.98 12.15 -7.63
C THR A 149 -18.40 10.70 -7.91
N HIS A 150 -17.46 9.74 -7.83
CA HIS A 150 -17.70 8.30 -8.03
C HIS A 150 -18.34 7.91 -9.38
N PRO A 151 -17.84 8.39 -10.54
CA PRO A 151 -18.37 8.01 -11.84
C PRO A 151 -17.78 6.70 -12.37
N HIS A 152 -18.45 6.09 -13.36
CA HIS A 152 -17.88 5.07 -14.23
C HIS A 152 -16.79 5.71 -15.13
N LEU A 153 -15.52 5.63 -14.71
CA LEU A 153 -14.42 6.32 -15.38
C LEU A 153 -14.22 5.95 -16.85
N PRO A 154 -14.39 4.67 -17.28
CA PRO A 154 -14.27 4.31 -18.69
C PRO A 154 -15.25 5.07 -19.61
N ASP A 155 -16.40 5.51 -19.08
CA ASP A 155 -17.45 6.17 -19.85
C ASP A 155 -17.21 7.68 -20.04
N LEU A 156 -16.35 8.29 -19.22
CA LEU A 156 -16.14 9.74 -19.23
C LEU A 156 -15.15 10.21 -20.32
N GLY A 157 -14.14 9.39 -20.61
CA GLY A 157 -13.01 9.79 -21.47
C GLY A 157 -12.21 10.99 -20.95
N GLU A 158 -11.27 11.47 -21.77
CA GLU A 158 -10.48 12.68 -21.48
C GLU A 158 -11.21 13.96 -21.92
N PRO A 159 -11.13 15.08 -21.17
CA PRO A 159 -10.36 15.26 -19.94
C PRO A 159 -11.14 14.97 -18.65
N ALA A 160 -12.34 14.41 -18.75
CA ALA A 160 -13.26 14.27 -17.63
C ALA A 160 -12.74 13.26 -16.59
N ALA A 161 -12.30 12.06 -17.01
CA ALA A 161 -11.72 11.07 -16.11
C ALA A 161 -10.46 11.59 -15.37
N PHE A 162 -9.57 12.27 -16.08
CA PHE A 162 -8.39 12.88 -15.46
C PHE A 162 -8.75 13.93 -14.40
N LYS A 163 -9.77 14.76 -14.66
CA LYS A 163 -10.24 15.79 -13.72
C LYS A 163 -10.84 15.20 -12.45
N GLU A 164 -11.54 14.07 -12.55
CA GLU A 164 -12.04 13.34 -11.38
C GLU A 164 -10.92 12.94 -10.42
N ILE A 165 -9.87 12.31 -10.96
CA ILE A 165 -8.74 11.85 -10.14
C ILE A 165 -7.95 13.06 -9.61
N LEU A 166 -7.64 14.04 -10.47
CA LEU A 166 -6.88 15.23 -10.09
C LEU A 166 -7.60 16.11 -9.06
N GLY A 167 -8.92 16.27 -9.18
CA GLY A 167 -9.73 17.04 -8.23
C GLY A 167 -9.57 16.50 -6.82
N THR A 168 -9.70 15.19 -6.64
CA THR A 168 -9.51 14.53 -5.34
C THR A 168 -8.06 14.57 -4.87
N GLN A 169 -7.06 14.46 -5.76
CA GLN A 169 -5.65 14.67 -5.38
C GLN A 169 -5.45 16.06 -4.74
N LEU A 170 -5.99 17.11 -5.35
CA LEU A 170 -5.86 18.50 -4.88
C LEU A 170 -6.58 18.70 -3.55
N THR A 171 -7.82 18.22 -3.45
CA THR A 171 -8.63 18.32 -2.22
C THR A 171 -7.94 17.62 -1.05
N LEU A 172 -7.50 16.37 -1.22
CA LEU A 172 -6.85 15.61 -0.16
C LEU A 172 -5.48 16.20 0.22
N ARG A 173 -4.71 16.73 -0.74
CA ARG A 173 -3.47 17.46 -0.42
C ARG A 173 -3.72 18.70 0.40
N ARG A 174 -4.74 19.50 0.06
CA ARG A 174 -5.10 20.71 0.80
C ARG A 174 -5.47 20.39 2.25
N ILE A 175 -6.14 19.26 2.49
CA ILE A 175 -6.60 18.87 3.83
C ILE A 175 -5.49 18.23 4.67
N THR A 176 -4.70 17.33 4.07
CA THR A 176 -3.75 16.46 4.78
C THR A 176 -2.29 16.91 4.70
N GLY A 177 -1.99 17.86 3.80
CA GLY A 177 -0.62 18.28 3.45
C GLY A 177 0.14 17.26 2.61
N ARG A 178 -0.46 16.14 2.22
CA ARG A 178 0.18 15.04 1.47
C ARG A 178 -0.60 14.71 0.22
N TRP A 179 0.12 14.40 -0.85
CA TRP A 179 -0.52 13.79 -2.02
C TRP A 179 -0.85 12.33 -1.70
N PRO A 180 -2.10 11.88 -1.94
CA PRO A 180 -2.38 10.46 -1.98
C PRO A 180 -1.51 9.79 -3.05
N THR A 181 -0.98 8.62 -2.73
CA THR A 181 -0.18 7.79 -3.65
C THR A 181 -0.93 6.55 -4.10
N LEU A 182 -2.11 6.31 -3.54
CA LEU A 182 -2.99 5.19 -3.85
C LEU A 182 -4.28 5.75 -4.44
N PHE A 183 -4.78 5.07 -5.46
CA PHE A 183 -6.03 5.38 -6.12
C PHE A 183 -6.81 4.09 -6.33
N ARG A 184 -8.12 4.14 -6.11
CA ARG A 184 -9.02 3.04 -6.46
C ARG A 184 -10.07 3.58 -7.42
N PRO A 185 -10.23 2.99 -8.62
CA PRO A 185 -11.31 3.37 -9.51
C PRO A 185 -12.67 2.92 -8.94
N PRO A 186 -13.70 3.78 -8.98
CA PRO A 186 -15.08 3.39 -8.68
C PRO A 186 -15.47 2.10 -9.41
N TYR A 187 -16.23 1.25 -8.72
CA TYR A 187 -16.72 -0.04 -9.23
C TYR A 187 -15.62 -1.04 -9.63
N GLY A 188 -14.34 -0.73 -9.41
CA GLY A 188 -13.21 -1.51 -9.92
C GLY A 188 -13.02 -1.38 -11.44
N GLU A 189 -13.65 -0.38 -12.06
CA GLU A 189 -13.67 -0.19 -13.51
C GLU A 189 -12.50 0.66 -13.98
N THR A 190 -11.65 0.06 -14.80
CA THR A 190 -10.44 0.70 -15.31
C THR A 190 -10.29 0.49 -16.81
N SER A 191 -9.48 1.33 -17.44
CA SER A 191 -9.14 1.26 -18.86
C SER A 191 -7.71 1.72 -19.09
N ASP A 192 -7.19 1.52 -20.29
CA ASP A 192 -5.85 2.01 -20.62
C ASP A 192 -5.74 3.53 -20.57
N GLN A 193 -6.86 4.24 -20.76
CA GLN A 193 -6.90 5.69 -20.55
C GLN A 193 -6.79 6.02 -19.05
N VAL A 194 -7.58 5.38 -18.19
CA VAL A 194 -7.52 5.58 -16.73
C VAL A 194 -6.10 5.31 -16.21
N ARG A 195 -5.48 4.21 -16.66
CA ARG A 195 -4.09 3.87 -16.29
C ARG A 195 -3.05 4.89 -16.76
N ARG A 196 -3.27 5.56 -17.89
CA ARG A 196 -2.40 6.68 -18.31
C ARG A 196 -2.54 7.87 -17.37
N ASP A 197 -3.76 8.16 -16.92
CA ASP A 197 -4.03 9.25 -15.99
C ASP A 197 -3.44 8.99 -14.60
N GLU A 198 -3.55 7.75 -14.11
CA GLU A 198 -2.90 7.29 -12.89
C GLU A 198 -1.38 7.46 -12.96
N ALA A 199 -0.76 7.05 -14.07
CA ALA A 199 0.68 7.19 -14.29
C ALA A 199 1.13 8.66 -14.31
N ARG A 200 0.35 9.54 -14.95
CA ARG A 200 0.60 11.00 -14.97
C ARG A 200 0.53 11.59 -13.56
N LEU A 201 -0.41 11.12 -12.74
CA LEU A 201 -0.61 11.58 -11.36
C LEU A 201 0.27 10.85 -10.35
N ARG A 202 1.02 9.82 -10.78
CA ARG A 202 1.88 8.98 -9.94
C ARG A 202 1.12 8.33 -8.78
N VAL A 203 -0.09 7.87 -9.06
CA VAL A 203 -0.89 7.08 -8.11
C VAL A 203 -0.86 5.61 -8.52
N LEU A 204 -0.84 4.73 -7.53
CA LEU A 204 -0.94 3.28 -7.72
C LEU A 204 -2.41 2.87 -7.72
N GLU A 205 -2.86 2.23 -8.80
CA GLU A 205 -4.17 1.57 -8.86
C GLU A 205 -4.24 0.43 -7.84
N VAL A 206 -5.30 0.44 -7.03
CA VAL A 206 -5.58 -0.54 -6.00
C VAL A 206 -6.99 -1.08 -6.18
N LEU A 207 -7.09 -2.35 -6.58
CA LEU A 207 -8.34 -3.10 -6.57
C LEU A 207 -8.42 -3.93 -5.27
N TRP A 208 -9.06 -5.08 -5.28
CA TRP A 208 -9.19 -5.95 -4.11
C TRP A 208 -9.09 -7.42 -4.48
N THR A 209 -8.72 -8.24 -3.51
CA THR A 209 -8.72 -9.71 -3.67
C THR A 209 -9.95 -10.35 -3.05
N VAL A 210 -10.60 -9.65 -2.11
CA VAL A 210 -11.81 -10.10 -1.43
C VAL A 210 -12.79 -8.92 -1.36
N ASP A 211 -14.01 -9.14 -1.82
CA ASP A 211 -15.13 -8.22 -1.67
C ASP A 211 -15.99 -8.68 -0.48
N SER A 212 -16.24 -7.77 0.48
CA SER A 212 -17.11 -8.07 1.62
C SER A 212 -18.60 -8.10 1.24
N ARG A 213 -18.97 -7.46 0.12
CA ARG A 213 -20.36 -7.24 -0.32
C ARG A 213 -21.23 -6.48 0.69
N ASP A 214 -20.60 -5.71 1.57
CA ASP A 214 -21.31 -4.82 2.50
C ASP A 214 -22.23 -3.83 1.78
N TRP A 215 -21.80 -3.36 0.61
CA TRP A 215 -22.58 -2.51 -0.29
C TRP A 215 -23.87 -3.16 -0.82
N ALA A 216 -23.92 -4.50 -0.85
CA ALA A 216 -25.07 -5.29 -1.27
C ALA A 216 -25.93 -5.77 -0.09
N GLY A 217 -25.69 -5.24 1.12
CA GLY A 217 -26.46 -5.57 2.31
C GLY A 217 -25.97 -6.82 3.06
N ALA A 218 -24.72 -7.24 2.84
CA ALA A 218 -24.12 -8.32 3.62
C ALA A 218 -24.13 -7.99 5.12
N SER A 219 -24.53 -8.97 5.91
CA SER A 219 -24.50 -8.90 7.38
C SER A 219 -23.07 -8.89 7.91
N THR A 220 -22.89 -8.47 9.16
CA THR A 220 -21.60 -8.53 9.88
C THR A 220 -20.98 -9.93 9.82
N ASP A 221 -21.79 -10.99 9.92
CA ASP A 221 -21.32 -12.38 9.85
C ASP A 221 -20.79 -12.75 8.47
N GLU A 222 -21.49 -12.34 7.41
CA GLU A 222 -21.06 -12.58 6.03
C GLU A 222 -19.79 -11.80 5.69
N ILE A 223 -19.67 -10.55 6.18
CA ILE A 223 -18.46 -9.73 6.02
C ILE A 223 -17.26 -10.39 6.72
N VAL A 224 -17.44 -10.89 7.95
CA VAL A 224 -16.40 -11.63 8.67
C VAL A 224 -16.04 -12.93 7.94
N ALA A 225 -17.03 -13.63 7.38
CA ALA A 225 -16.80 -14.83 6.58
C ALA A 225 -16.03 -14.54 5.28
N ALA A 226 -16.31 -13.43 4.61
CA ALA A 226 -15.52 -12.97 3.47
C ALA A 226 -14.07 -12.66 3.89
N ALA A 227 -13.87 -11.89 4.97
CA ALA A 227 -12.55 -11.53 5.48
C ALA A 227 -11.69 -12.77 5.85
N ARG A 228 -12.32 -13.85 6.31
CA ARG A 228 -11.64 -15.14 6.57
C ARG A 228 -10.96 -15.76 5.35
N THR A 229 -11.40 -15.40 4.14
CA THR A 229 -10.80 -15.91 2.90
C THR A 229 -9.52 -15.18 2.50
N LEU A 230 -9.20 -14.03 3.12
CA LEU A 230 -8.00 -13.24 2.83
C LEU A 230 -6.74 -14.08 2.94
N GLN A 231 -5.89 -14.03 1.93
CA GLN A 231 -4.55 -14.65 1.95
C GLN A 231 -3.49 -13.59 2.26
N PRO A 232 -2.26 -14.00 2.67
CA PRO A 232 -1.15 -13.06 2.83
C PRO A 232 -0.96 -12.18 1.58
N GLY A 233 -0.91 -10.87 1.79
CA GLY A 233 -0.88 -9.86 0.72
C GLY A 233 -2.25 -9.42 0.20
N GLY A 234 -3.34 -10.05 0.65
CA GLY A 234 -4.70 -9.75 0.22
C GLY A 234 -5.20 -8.37 0.67
N ILE A 235 -6.18 -7.86 -0.08
CA ILE A 235 -6.81 -6.56 0.12
C ILE A 235 -8.33 -6.79 0.21
N LEU A 236 -8.94 -6.36 1.32
CA LEU A 236 -10.37 -6.47 1.59
C LEU A 236 -11.08 -5.15 1.25
N LEU A 237 -12.05 -5.20 0.35
CA LEU A 237 -12.96 -4.10 0.06
C LEU A 237 -14.12 -4.06 1.08
N MET A 238 -14.29 -2.91 1.72
CA MET A 238 -15.45 -2.51 2.53
C MET A 238 -15.73 -1.03 2.25
N HIS A 239 -16.82 -0.52 2.80
CA HIS A 239 -17.27 0.87 2.65
C HIS A 239 -17.42 1.54 4.01
N ASP A 240 -16.96 2.79 4.10
CA ASP A 240 -16.95 3.56 5.34
C ASP A 240 -18.35 3.84 5.89
N TRP A 241 -19.36 3.94 5.03
CA TRP A 241 -20.76 4.18 5.40
C TRP A 241 -21.51 2.93 5.89
N ALA A 242 -20.97 1.72 5.71
CA ALA A 242 -21.65 0.48 6.04
C ALA A 242 -21.47 0.12 7.52
N GLN A 243 -22.53 0.25 8.32
CA GLN A 243 -22.49 -0.06 9.76
C GLN A 243 -22.07 -1.52 10.03
N ALA A 244 -22.50 -2.47 9.20
CA ALA A 244 -22.10 -3.87 9.33
C ALA A 244 -20.57 -4.06 9.21
N SER A 245 -19.90 -3.26 8.37
CA SER A 245 -18.43 -3.25 8.24
C SER A 245 -17.73 -2.63 9.44
N VAL A 246 -18.35 -1.63 10.08
CA VAL A 246 -17.88 -1.06 11.36
C VAL A 246 -17.94 -2.13 12.46
N ASP A 247 -19.08 -2.81 12.57
CA ASP A 247 -19.34 -3.81 13.60
C ASP A 247 -18.46 -5.07 13.41
N ALA A 248 -18.00 -5.33 12.17
CA ALA A 248 -17.17 -6.48 11.84
C ALA A 248 -15.71 -6.32 12.31
N VAL A 249 -15.21 -5.09 12.51
CA VAL A 249 -13.79 -4.82 12.78
C VAL A 249 -13.18 -5.67 13.89
N PRO A 250 -13.79 -5.77 15.10
CA PRO A 250 -13.16 -6.53 16.19
C PRO A 250 -12.97 -8.00 15.83
N ARG A 251 -13.95 -8.59 15.12
CA ARG A 251 -13.95 -10.00 14.71
C ARG A 251 -12.99 -10.26 13.56
N ILE A 252 -12.95 -9.37 12.56
CA ILE A 252 -11.98 -9.45 11.47
C ILE A 252 -10.56 -9.43 12.03
N VAL A 253 -10.24 -8.44 12.87
CA VAL A 253 -8.87 -8.29 13.38
C VAL A 253 -8.50 -9.42 14.33
N SER A 254 -9.45 -9.96 15.11
CA SER A 254 -9.22 -11.17 15.93
C SER A 254 -8.90 -12.38 15.06
N ASP A 255 -9.71 -12.64 14.01
CA ASP A 255 -9.50 -13.76 13.09
C ASP A 255 -8.14 -13.69 12.39
N LEU A 256 -7.74 -12.49 11.96
CA LEU A 256 -6.42 -12.28 11.38
C LEU A 256 -5.30 -12.66 12.36
N ARG A 257 -5.40 -12.20 13.62
CA ARG A 257 -4.42 -12.55 14.66
C ARG A 257 -4.36 -14.06 14.90
N ASP A 258 -5.50 -14.73 15.00
CA ASP A 258 -5.57 -16.19 15.20
C ASP A 258 -4.91 -16.95 14.04
N ARG A 259 -4.93 -16.36 12.85
CA ARG A 259 -4.29 -16.88 11.64
C ARG A 259 -2.87 -16.38 11.43
N GLY A 260 -2.26 -15.71 12.41
CA GLY A 260 -0.90 -15.16 12.32
C GLY A 260 -0.73 -14.04 11.28
N LEU A 261 -1.83 -13.41 10.88
CA LEU A 261 -1.89 -12.28 9.94
C LEU A 261 -2.11 -10.96 10.68
N CYS A 262 -1.69 -9.86 10.06
CA CYS A 262 -1.89 -8.52 10.61
C CYS A 262 -2.41 -7.52 9.58
N PRO A 263 -3.18 -6.50 10.01
CA PRO A 263 -3.49 -5.35 9.18
C PRO A 263 -2.20 -4.62 8.74
N GLY A 264 -2.08 -4.34 7.46
CA GLY A 264 -0.91 -3.74 6.82
C GLY A 264 -1.24 -2.56 5.92
N LYS A 265 -0.20 -1.97 5.32
CA LYS A 265 -0.34 -0.95 4.28
C LYS A 265 -0.38 -1.58 2.90
N ILE A 266 -0.81 -0.82 1.90
CA ILE A 266 -0.74 -1.20 0.50
C ILE A 266 0.56 -0.68 -0.12
N ALA A 267 1.23 -1.51 -0.90
CA ALA A 267 2.42 -1.16 -1.68
C ALA A 267 2.38 -1.78 -3.08
N PHE A 268 3.23 -1.26 -3.96
CA PHE A 268 3.43 -1.83 -5.30
C PHE A 268 4.04 -3.24 -5.21
N THR A 269 3.63 -4.11 -6.13
CA THR A 269 4.30 -5.39 -6.39
C THR A 269 4.49 -5.60 -7.89
N PRO A 270 5.63 -6.13 -8.34
CA PRO A 270 5.83 -6.49 -9.75
C PRO A 270 4.94 -7.67 -10.18
N ARG A 271 4.36 -8.40 -9.24
CA ARG A 271 3.42 -9.50 -9.53
C ARG A 271 2.09 -8.94 -10.02
N LYS A 272 1.53 -9.59 -11.04
CA LYS A 272 0.15 -9.33 -11.47
C LYS A 272 -0.81 -10.05 -10.52
N ILE A 273 -1.66 -9.31 -9.85
CA ILE A 273 -2.72 -9.85 -9.00
C ILE A 273 -4.00 -9.92 -9.85
N PRO A 274 -4.60 -11.12 -10.06
CA PRO A 274 -5.81 -11.26 -10.86
C PRO A 274 -7.00 -10.49 -10.29
N PHE A 275 -7.81 -9.90 -11.16
CA PHE A 275 -9.07 -9.24 -10.81
C PHE A 275 -10.05 -9.32 -11.99
N GLY A 276 -11.02 -10.23 -11.94
CA GLY A 276 -11.89 -10.52 -13.08
C GLY A 276 -11.07 -10.84 -14.33
N ASP A 277 -11.33 -10.10 -15.42
CA ASP A 277 -10.59 -10.22 -16.69
C ASP A 277 -9.35 -9.32 -16.78
N THR A 278 -9.00 -8.64 -15.69
CA THR A 278 -7.84 -7.75 -15.61
C THR A 278 -6.90 -8.15 -14.46
N SER A 279 -5.88 -7.33 -14.20
CA SER A 279 -4.95 -7.50 -13.11
C SER A 279 -4.40 -6.17 -12.64
N PHE A 280 -3.99 -6.11 -11.38
CA PHE A 280 -3.38 -4.92 -10.78
C PHE A 280 -2.08 -5.28 -10.05
N HIS A 281 -1.36 -4.25 -9.58
CA HIS A 281 0.01 -4.36 -9.05
C HIS A 281 0.13 -3.86 -7.60
N ALA A 282 -0.88 -4.12 -6.78
CA ALA A 282 -0.90 -3.71 -5.38
C ALA A 282 -1.07 -4.91 -4.45
N VAL A 283 -0.36 -4.88 -3.32
CA VAL A 283 -0.37 -5.96 -2.32
C VAL A 283 -0.28 -5.36 -0.91
N ALA A 284 -0.83 -6.06 0.07
CA ALA A 284 -0.65 -5.72 1.47
C ALA A 284 0.74 -6.12 1.97
N VAL A 285 1.38 -5.22 2.72
CA VAL A 285 2.71 -5.39 3.32
C VAL A 285 2.74 -4.80 4.73
N ALA A 286 3.85 -5.02 5.43
CA ALA A 286 4.07 -4.42 6.74
C ALA A 286 3.94 -2.87 6.70
N PRO A 287 3.32 -2.24 7.73
CA PRO A 287 3.11 -0.80 7.83
C PRO A 287 4.34 0.10 7.59
#